data_AF-A0AA39ZPE0-F1
#
_entry.id   AF-A0AA39ZPE0-F1
#
_cell.length_a   1.000
_cell.length_b   1.000
_cell.length_c   1.000
_cell.angle_alpha   90.00
_cell.angle_beta   90.00
_cell.angle_gamma   90.00
#
_symmetry.space_group_name_H-M   'P 1'
#
loop_
_entity.id
_entity.type
_entity.pdbx_description
1 polymer ?
#
loop_
_entity_poly.entity_id
_entity_poly.type
_entity_poly.pdbx_seq_one_letter_code
_entity_poly.pdbx_strand_id
1 'polypeptide(L)'
;MNPQTPKEVWIARLLETFPLTILDEHAPTIYSRLVYGFSFPGTDKIPAAVEHLQQGLQRVFRRWPFLAGQIMHQVHSSKTRLVYTKNHYDFNISIFPNEVFRHEILTKGKFSHSYQQLAELG
;
A
#
# COMPACT_ATOMS: atom_id res chain seq x y z
N MET A 1 3.55 5.45 -30.33
CA MET A 1 4.07 5.13 -28.98
C MET A 1 2.96 5.41 -28.00
N ASN A 2 2.49 4.43 -27.23
CA ASN A 2 1.54 4.69 -26.14
C ASN A 2 2.25 5.50 -25.04
N PRO A 3 1.64 6.55 -24.49
CA PRO A 3 2.21 7.26 -23.35
C PRO A 3 2.27 6.31 -22.16
N GLN A 4 3.46 6.09 -21.61
CA GLN A 4 3.63 5.29 -20.39
C GLN A 4 3.00 6.02 -19.21
N THR A 5 2.28 5.29 -18.36
CA THR A 5 1.70 5.87 -17.15
C THR A 5 2.80 6.24 -16.14
N PRO A 6 2.59 7.23 -15.25
CA PRO A 6 3.57 7.56 -14.20
C PRO A 6 4.01 6.34 -13.37
N LYS A 7 3.09 5.38 -13.17
CA LYS A 7 3.35 4.12 -12.47
C LYS A 7 4.29 3.20 -13.25
N GLU A 8 4.09 3.05 -14.56
CA GLU A 8 5.00 2.28 -15.41
C GLU A 8 6.40 2.87 -15.44
N VAL A 9 6.50 4.20 -15.51
CA VAL A 9 7.79 4.92 -15.46
C VAL A 9 8.50 4.69 -14.12
N TRP A 10 7.76 4.69 -13.00
CA TRP A 10 8.34 4.39 -11.70
C TRP A 10 8.77 2.92 -11.57
N ILE A 11 7.93 1.97 -12.01
CA ILE A 11 8.27 0.54 -11.99
C ILE A 11 9.55 0.27 -12.79
N ALA A 12 9.74 0.94 -13.93
CA ALA A 12 10.95 0.84 -14.74
C ALA A 12 12.24 1.29 -14.01
N ARG A 13 12.13 2.06 -12.92
CA ARG A 13 13.26 2.49 -12.07
C ARG A 13 13.56 1.52 -10.92
N LEU A 14 12.74 0.49 -10.73
CA LEU A 14 12.95 -0.53 -9.70
C LEU A 14 13.96 -1.57 -10.20
N LEU A 15 15.21 -1.38 -9.81
CA LEU A 15 16.35 -2.19 -10.30
C LEU A 15 16.68 -3.38 -9.39
N GLU A 16 16.22 -3.35 -8.15
CA GLU A 16 16.58 -4.36 -7.15
C GLU A 16 15.50 -5.43 -7.08
N THR A 17 15.91 -6.66 -6.76
CA THR A 17 15.00 -7.79 -6.65
C THR A 17 15.10 -8.43 -5.28
N PHE A 18 13.95 -8.74 -4.70
CA PHE A 18 13.85 -9.56 -3.50
C PHE A 18 13.44 -10.98 -3.94
N PRO A 19 14.18 -12.03 -3.52
CA PRO A 19 13.89 -13.39 -3.93
C PRO A 19 12.57 -13.85 -3.31
N LEU A 20 11.67 -14.35 -4.14
CA LEU A 20 10.45 -15.03 -3.71
C LEU A 20 10.73 -16.53 -3.61
N THR A 21 10.23 -17.16 -2.56
CA THR A 21 10.30 -18.61 -2.40
C THR A 21 9.19 -19.30 -3.20
N ILE A 22 9.30 -20.61 -3.36
CA ILE A 22 8.24 -21.44 -3.96
C ILE A 22 6.92 -21.26 -3.20
N LEU A 23 6.97 -21.05 -1.88
CA LEU A 23 5.77 -20.80 -1.08
C LEU A 23 5.13 -19.44 -1.42
N ASP A 24 5.93 -18.42 -1.72
CA ASP A 24 5.42 -17.09 -2.09
C ASP A 24 4.80 -17.10 -3.50
N GLU A 25 5.30 -17.94 -4.40
CA GLU A 25 4.74 -18.14 -5.75
C GLU A 25 3.39 -18.86 -5.73
N HIS A 26 3.18 -19.74 -4.75
CA HIS A 26 1.93 -20.47 -4.55
C HIS A 26 1.01 -19.84 -3.50
N ALA A 27 1.50 -18.85 -2.75
CA ALA A 27 0.66 -18.07 -1.86
C ALA A 27 -0.47 -17.48 -2.71
N PRO A 28 -1.72 -17.56 -2.24
CA PRO A 28 -2.81 -16.96 -2.97
C PRO A 28 -2.45 -15.50 -3.24
N THR A 29 -2.61 -15.03 -4.48
CA THR A 29 -2.58 -13.59 -4.83
C THR A 29 -3.77 -12.82 -4.21
N ILE A 30 -4.36 -13.40 -3.16
CA ILE A 30 -5.43 -12.86 -2.36
C ILE A 30 -4.79 -11.90 -1.38
N TYR A 31 -5.13 -10.62 -1.51
CA TYR A 31 -4.76 -9.61 -0.54
C TYR A 31 -5.33 -9.99 0.83
N SER A 32 -4.45 -10.28 1.79
CA SER A 32 -4.86 -10.43 3.18
C SER A 32 -5.10 -9.05 3.78
N ARG A 33 -6.33 -8.81 4.27
CA ARG A 33 -6.71 -7.55 4.91
C ARG A 33 -6.78 -7.75 6.42
N LEU A 34 -5.95 -7.03 7.15
CA LEU A 34 -6.01 -6.95 8.61
C LEU A 34 -6.59 -5.58 9.01
N VAL A 35 -7.52 -5.59 9.96
CA VAL A 35 -8.18 -4.37 10.47
C VAL A 35 -7.96 -4.31 11.97
N TYR A 36 -7.43 -3.18 12.45
CA TYR A 36 -7.20 -2.91 13.87
C TYR A 36 -8.06 -1.72 14.30
N GLY A 37 -8.80 -1.90 15.39
CA GLY A 37 -9.62 -0.86 16.00
C GLY A 37 -8.95 -0.28 17.24
N PHE A 38 -8.90 1.05 17.33
CA PHE A 38 -8.38 1.76 18.49
C PHE A 38 -9.34 2.88 18.87
N SER A 39 -9.56 3.08 20.17
CA SER A 39 -10.23 4.28 20.65
C SER A 39 -9.33 5.49 20.43
N PHE A 40 -9.87 6.55 19.82
CA PHE A 40 -9.10 7.74 19.48
C PHE A 40 -9.56 8.96 20.29
N PRO A 41 -8.65 9.72 20.92
CA PRO A 41 -9.00 10.67 22.00
C PRO A 41 -9.69 11.95 21.52
N GLY A 42 -9.71 12.25 20.22
CA GLY A 42 -10.35 13.45 19.67
C GLY A 42 -10.14 13.59 18.16
N THR A 43 -11.11 14.16 17.45
CA THR A 43 -11.07 14.32 15.98
C THR A 43 -10.08 15.39 15.54
N ASP A 44 -9.78 16.36 16.40
CA ASP A 44 -8.77 17.41 16.23
C ASP A 44 -7.36 16.85 16.03
N LYS A 45 -7.09 15.67 16.58
CA LYS A 45 -5.78 14.99 16.50
C LYS A 45 -5.61 14.12 15.26
N ILE A 46 -6.65 13.95 14.44
CA ILE A 46 -6.61 13.10 13.24
C ILE A 46 -5.51 13.53 12.27
N PRO A 47 -5.36 14.82 11.92
CA PRO A 47 -4.31 15.24 10.98
C PRO A 47 -2.90 14.89 11.48
N ALA A 48 -2.61 15.14 12.75
CA ALA A 48 -1.32 14.82 13.35
C ALA A 48 -1.05 13.31 13.42
N ALA A 49 -2.07 12.51 13.70
CA ALA A 49 -1.94 11.04 13.68
C ALA A 49 -1.71 10.49 12.28
N VAL A 50 -2.40 11.04 11.26
CA VAL A 50 -2.17 10.69 9.86
C VAL A 50 -0.72 10.97 9.46
N GLU A 51 -0.22 12.17 9.76
CA GLU A 51 1.16 12.54 9.49
C GLU A 51 2.15 11.60 10.21
N HIS A 52 1.91 11.33 11.50
CA HIS A 52 2.76 10.44 12.28
C HIS A 52 2.83 9.02 11.68
N LEU A 53 1.69 8.48 11.24
CA LEU A 53 1.61 7.18 10.60
C LEU A 53 2.33 7.16 9.24
N GLN A 54 2.19 8.20 8.43
CA GLN A 54 2.90 8.33 7.16
C GLN A 54 4.42 8.37 7.37
N GLN A 55 4.91 9.16 8.33
CA GLN A 55 6.33 9.22 8.69
C GLN A 55 6.83 7.88 9.27
N GLY A 56 6.00 7.20 10.07
CA GLY A 56 6.26 5.84 10.55
C GLY A 56 6.47 4.87 9.40
N LEU A 57 5.56 4.87 8.43
CA LEU A 57 5.62 4.01 7.25
C LEU A 57 6.86 4.30 6.39
N GLN A 58 7.21 5.58 6.19
CA GLN A 58 8.45 5.95 5.50
C GLN A 58 9.70 5.41 6.21
N ARG A 59 9.75 5.45 7.55
CA ARG A 59 10.86 4.87 8.32
C ARG A 59 10.95 3.35 8.14
N VAL A 60 9.81 2.66 8.13
CA VAL A 60 9.73 1.22 7.85
C VAL A 60 10.30 0.92 6.46
N PHE A 61 9.93 1.69 5.43
CA PHE A 61 10.47 1.50 4.08
C PHE A 61 11.96 1.82 3.98
N ARG A 62 12.48 2.82 4.71
CA ARG A 62 13.93 3.05 4.76
C ARG A 62 14.67 1.84 5.35
N ARG A 63 14.10 1.20 6.36
CA ARG A 63 14.68 0.01 6.99
C ARG A 63 14.56 -1.25 6.13
N TRP A 64 13.41 -1.44 5.49
CA TRP A 64 13.09 -2.59 4.64
C TRP A 64 12.50 -2.13 3.28
N PRO A 65 13.36 -1.72 2.34
CA PRO A 65 12.92 -1.09 1.08
C PRO A 65 12.04 -1.98 0.20
N PHE A 66 12.19 -3.31 0.29
CA PHE A 66 11.39 -4.25 -0.49
C PHE A 66 9.89 -4.19 -0.15
N LEU A 67 9.50 -3.70 1.04
CA LEU A 67 8.10 -3.50 1.41
C LEU A 67 7.42 -2.37 0.61
N ALA A 68 8.21 -1.42 0.07
CA ALA A 68 7.73 -0.38 -0.84
C ALA A 68 7.79 -0.82 -2.32
N GLY A 69 8.13 -2.09 -2.56
CA GLY A 69 8.30 -2.64 -3.89
C GLY A 69 7.00 -2.98 -4.60
N GLN A 70 7.14 -3.57 -5.78
CA GLN A 70 6.05 -4.03 -6.63
C GLN A 70 6.27 -5.49 -7.00
N ILE A 71 5.23 -6.31 -6.88
CA ILE A 71 5.24 -7.65 -7.45
C ILE A 71 5.04 -7.53 -8.96
N MET A 72 5.95 -8.13 -9.73
CA MET A 72 5.91 -8.19 -11.19
C MET A 72 5.78 -9.64 -11.67
N HIS A 73 4.80 -9.86 -12.54
CA HIS A 73 4.67 -11.07 -13.33
C HIS A 73 5.23 -10.77 -14.73
N GLN A 74 6.35 -11.39 -15.09
CA GLN A 74 6.92 -11.22 -16.42
C GLN A 74 6.11 -12.05 -17.42
N VAL A 75 5.65 -11.43 -18.51
CA VAL A 75 4.81 -12.07 -19.56
C VAL A 75 5.47 -13.33 -20.15
N HIS A 76 6.81 -13.43 -20.11
CA HIS A 76 7.59 -14.53 -20.68
C HIS A 76 8.40 -15.33 -19.65
N SER A 77 8.20 -15.11 -18.34
CA SER A 77 8.89 -15.86 -17.29
C SER A 77 7.87 -16.39 -16.29
N SER A 78 7.98 -17.67 -15.95
CA SER A 78 7.15 -18.30 -14.92
C SER A 78 7.42 -17.78 -13.51
N LYS A 79 8.54 -17.07 -13.30
CA LYS A 79 8.95 -16.59 -11.98
C LYS A 79 8.45 -15.19 -11.71
N THR A 80 7.64 -15.07 -10.67
CA THR A 80 7.22 -13.79 -10.08
C THR A 80 8.41 -13.17 -9.35
N ARG A 81 8.54 -11.84 -9.40
CA ARG A 81 9.61 -11.12 -8.69
C ARG A 81 9.05 -9.94 -7.91
N LEU A 82 9.54 -9.74 -6.70
CA LEU A 82 9.36 -8.49 -5.98
C LEU A 82 10.50 -7.55 -6.38
N VAL A 83 10.17 -6.46 -7.08
CA VAL A 83 11.14 -5.42 -7.46
C VAL A 83 11.02 -4.21 -6.55
N TYR A 84 12.12 -3.54 -6.24
CA TYR A 84 12.12 -2.37 -5.37
C TYR A 84 13.28 -1.42 -5.69
N THR A 85 13.30 -0.26 -5.01
CA THR A 85 14.39 0.72 -5.11
C THR A 85 15.17 0.79 -3.80
N LYS A 86 16.50 0.90 -3.89
CA LYS A 86 17.35 1.25 -2.73
C LYS A 86 17.39 2.76 -2.48
N ASN A 87 16.91 3.58 -3.42
CA ASN A 87 16.87 5.02 -3.23
C ASN A 87 15.77 5.38 -2.22
N HIS A 88 16.19 5.79 -1.02
CA HIS A 88 15.30 6.15 0.09
C HIS A 88 14.38 7.35 -0.17
N TYR A 89 14.56 8.06 -1.28
CA TYR A 89 13.73 9.18 -1.71
C TYR A 89 12.68 8.78 -2.76
N ASP A 90 12.78 7.59 -3.35
CA ASP A 90 11.99 7.16 -4.52
C ASP A 90 10.99 6.04 -4.17
N PHE A 91 10.53 5.98 -2.92
CA PHE A 91 9.53 5.01 -2.49
C PHE A 91 8.15 5.33 -3.06
N ASN A 92 7.34 4.28 -3.26
CA ASN A 92 5.97 4.40 -3.77
C ASN A 92 5.11 5.42 -3.00
N ILE A 93 5.28 5.53 -1.68
CA ILE A 93 4.54 6.50 -0.85
C ILE A 93 4.90 7.96 -1.16
N SER A 94 6.09 8.23 -1.68
CA SER A 94 6.50 9.57 -2.09
C SER A 94 5.90 9.99 -3.44
N ILE A 95 5.51 9.00 -4.26
CA ILE A 95 5.10 9.21 -5.67
C ILE A 95 3.59 9.01 -5.83
N PHE A 96 3.04 8.01 -5.14
CA PHE A 96 1.64 7.62 -5.11
C PHE A 96 1.13 7.55 -3.66
N PRO A 97 1.21 8.64 -2.88
CA PRO A 97 0.89 8.63 -1.45
C PRO A 97 -0.52 8.09 -1.17
N ASN A 98 -1.49 8.45 -2.01
CA ASN A 98 -2.89 8.06 -1.84
C ASN A 98 -3.18 6.59 -2.20
N GLU A 99 -2.33 5.94 -3.00
CA GLU A 99 -2.44 4.50 -3.30
C GLU A 99 -1.89 3.67 -2.14
N VAL A 100 -0.82 4.15 -1.50
CA VAL A 100 -0.09 3.41 -0.44
C VAL A 100 -0.65 3.70 0.94
N PHE A 101 -1.00 4.96 1.20
CA PHE A 101 -1.54 5.42 2.48
C PHE A 101 -2.79 6.27 2.21
N ARG A 102 -3.96 5.65 2.38
CA ARG A 102 -5.24 6.35 2.31
C ARG A 102 -5.81 6.50 3.70
N HIS A 103 -6.24 7.72 4.01
CA HIS A 103 -6.99 8.04 5.21
C HIS A 103 -8.38 8.55 4.81
N GLU A 104 -9.39 8.13 5.57
CA GLU A 104 -10.76 8.57 5.38
C GLU A 104 -11.46 8.72 6.73
N ILE A 105 -12.08 9.89 6.96
CA ILE A 105 -12.89 10.14 8.15
C ILE A 105 -14.30 9.64 7.88
N LEU A 106 -14.74 8.65 8.65
CA LEU A 106 -16.10 8.13 8.59
C LEU A 106 -17.01 9.04 9.42
N THR A 107 -17.90 9.77 8.76
CA THR A 107 -18.93 10.59 9.40
C THR A 107 -20.30 10.06 9.05
N LYS A 108 -21.29 10.26 9.94
CA LYS A 108 -22.70 9.90 9.66
C LYS A 108 -23.26 10.56 8.40
N GLY A 109 -22.72 11.72 7.98
CA GLY A 109 -23.13 12.38 6.75
C GLY A 109 -22.63 11.68 5.48
N LYS A 110 -21.45 11.06 5.54
CA LYS A 110 -20.82 10.37 4.40
C LYS A 110 -21.20 8.89 4.31
N PHE A 111 -21.39 8.26 5.46
CA PHE A 111 -21.85 6.87 5.59
C PHE A 111 -23.04 6.87 6.54
N SER A 112 -24.24 7.10 5.99
CA SER A 112 -25.47 7.25 6.77
C SER A 112 -25.99 5.96 7.37
N HIS A 113 -25.48 4.82 6.90
CA HIS A 113 -25.94 3.50 7.30
C HIS A 113 -25.06 2.99 8.44
N SER A 114 -25.69 2.54 9.52
CA SER A 114 -24.99 1.80 10.57
C SER A 114 -24.54 0.44 10.05
N TYR A 115 -23.59 -0.19 10.74
CA TYR A 115 -23.19 -1.56 10.43
C TYR A 115 -24.37 -2.53 10.46
N GLN A 116 -25.31 -2.37 11.41
CA GLN A 116 -26.53 -3.17 11.47
C GLN A 116 -27.41 -2.96 10.23
N GLN A 117 -27.59 -1.73 9.77
CA GLN A 117 -28.36 -1.43 8.56
C GLN A 117 -27.71 -2.02 7.30
N LEU A 118 -26.38 -2.08 7.25
CA LEU A 118 -25.66 -2.72 6.14
C LEU A 118 -25.75 -4.24 6.20
N ALA A 119 -25.69 -4.83 7.40
CA ALA A 119 -25.80 -6.28 7.59
C ALA A 119 -27.23 -6.80 7.29
N GLU A 120 -28.25 -5.97 7.52
CA GLU A 120 -29.64 -6.29 7.17
C GLU A 120 -29.89 -6.30 5.64
N LEU A 121 -29.00 -5.69 4.84
CA LEU A 121 -29.12 -5.61 3.38
C LEU A 121 -28.54 -6.83 2.63
N GLY A 122 -27.84 -7.74 3.32
CA GLY A 122 -27.27 -8.97 2.75
C GLY A 122 -25.75 -9.04 2.82
#